data_AF-A0A7J8KJ11-F1
#
_entry.id   AF-A0A7J8KJ11-F1
#
_cell.length_a   1.000
_cell.length_b   1.000
_cell.length_c   1.000
_cell.angle_alpha   90.00
_cell.angle_beta   90.00
_cell.angle_gamma   90.00
#
_symmetry.space_group_name_H-M   'P 1'
#
loop_
_entity.id
_entity.type
_entity.pdbx_description
1 polymer ?
#
loop_
_entity_poly.entity_id
_entity_poly.type
_entity_poly.pdbx_seq_one_letter_code
_entity_poly.pdbx_strand_id
1 'polypeptide(L)'
;MLLSRLEEEEQDILQRLRENAAHLGDKRRDLAHLAAEVEGKCLQSGFEMLKDVKSTLEKCEKVKTMEVTSVSIELEKNFSNFPRQYFALRKILKQLIADVTLDPETAHPNLVLSEDRKSVKFVETRLRDLPDTPRRFTFYPCVLATEGFTSGRHYWEVEVGDKTHWAVGVCRDSVSRKGELTPLPETGYWRVRLWNGDKYAATTTPFTPLHIKVKPKRVGIFLDYEAGTLSFYNVTDRSHIYTFTDTFTEKLWPLFYPGIRAGRKNAAPLTIRPPTDWE
;
A
#
# COMPACT_ATOMS: atom_id res chain seq x y z
N MET A 1 -14.34 20.49 -24.37
CA MET A 1 -13.73 19.44 -25.23
C MET A 1 -13.46 18.15 -24.45
N LEU A 2 -12.83 18.21 -23.26
CA LEU A 2 -12.59 17.02 -22.43
C LEU A 2 -13.83 16.60 -21.63
N LEU A 3 -14.54 17.58 -21.04
CA LEU A 3 -15.80 17.35 -20.33
C LEU A 3 -16.88 16.72 -21.22
N SER A 4 -17.04 17.24 -22.44
CA SER A 4 -18.01 16.74 -23.42
C SER A 4 -17.72 15.31 -23.89
N ARG A 5 -16.43 14.91 -23.98
CA ARG A 5 -16.06 13.52 -24.30
C ARG A 5 -16.29 12.57 -23.13
N LEU A 6 -16.08 13.04 -21.89
CA LEU A 6 -16.41 12.28 -20.67
C LEU A 6 -17.90 12.02 -20.57
N GLU A 7 -18.73 13.04 -20.83
CA GLU A 7 -20.18 12.91 -20.85
C GLU A 7 -20.66 11.92 -21.93
N GLU A 8 -19.99 11.90 -23.10
CA GLU A 8 -20.30 10.96 -24.20
C GLU A 8 -19.91 9.52 -23.86
N GLU A 9 -18.72 9.27 -23.29
CA GLU A 9 -18.32 7.94 -22.82
C GLU A 9 -19.17 7.45 -21.63
N GLU A 10 -19.54 8.34 -20.71
CA GLU A 10 -20.46 7.99 -19.61
C GLU A 10 -21.81 7.53 -20.18
N GLN A 11 -22.35 8.24 -21.18
CA GLN A 11 -23.60 7.86 -21.83
C GLN A 11 -23.50 6.52 -22.56
N ASP A 12 -22.41 6.26 -23.29
CA ASP A 12 -22.17 4.98 -23.97
C ASP A 12 -22.06 3.81 -22.97
N ILE A 13 -21.30 3.98 -21.89
CA ILE A 13 -21.16 2.97 -20.83
C ILE A 13 -22.52 2.70 -20.16
N LEU A 14 -23.27 3.75 -19.81
CA LEU A 14 -24.60 3.62 -19.22
C LEU A 14 -25.57 2.90 -20.16
N GLN A 15 -25.48 3.16 -21.47
CA GLN A 15 -26.30 2.50 -22.47
C GLN A 15 -25.99 1.01 -22.55
N ARG A 16 -24.70 0.64 -22.65
CA ARG A 16 -24.26 -0.77 -22.66
C ARG A 16 -24.66 -1.52 -21.38
N LEU A 17 -24.57 -0.86 -20.23
CA LEU A 17 -25.00 -1.42 -18.95
C LEU A 17 -26.52 -1.67 -18.92
N ARG A 18 -27.33 -0.74 -19.44
CA ARG A 18 -28.78 -0.91 -19.54
C ARG A 18 -29.15 -2.07 -20.46
N GLU A 19 -28.51 -2.16 -21.62
CA GLU A 19 -28.74 -3.24 -22.58
C GLU A 19 -28.37 -4.60 -21.99
N ASN A 20 -27.22 -4.69 -21.30
CA ASN A 20 -26.82 -5.92 -20.63
C ASN A 20 -27.78 -6.28 -19.48
N ALA A 21 -28.22 -5.29 -18.68
CA ALA A 21 -29.18 -5.52 -17.61
C ALA A 21 -30.54 -6.01 -18.14
N ALA A 22 -31.01 -5.46 -19.26
CA ALA A 22 -32.24 -5.90 -19.93
C ALA A 22 -32.11 -7.35 -20.41
N HIS A 23 -31.01 -7.67 -21.09
CA HIS A 23 -30.71 -9.01 -21.60
C HIS A 23 -30.57 -10.04 -20.46
N LEU A 24 -29.93 -9.69 -19.35
CA LEU A 24 -29.89 -10.53 -18.14
C LEU A 24 -31.29 -10.72 -17.53
N GLY A 25 -32.12 -9.68 -17.59
CA GLY A 25 -33.52 -9.74 -17.18
C GLY A 25 -34.35 -10.73 -18.00
N ASP A 26 -34.17 -10.74 -19.33
CA ASP A 26 -34.79 -11.72 -20.24
C ASP A 26 -34.32 -13.14 -19.92
N LYS A 27 -33.01 -13.34 -19.84
CA LYS A 27 -32.41 -14.65 -19.49
C LYS A 27 -32.94 -15.19 -18.16
N ARG A 28 -33.09 -14.32 -17.15
CA ARG A 28 -33.68 -14.71 -15.85
C ARG A 28 -35.14 -15.14 -15.98
N ARG A 29 -35.93 -14.48 -16.83
CA ARG A 29 -37.34 -14.86 -17.08
C ARG A 29 -37.42 -16.22 -17.75
N ASP A 30 -36.60 -16.47 -18.77
CA ASP A 30 -36.58 -17.75 -19.48
C ASP A 30 -36.19 -18.89 -18.54
N LEU A 31 -35.19 -18.67 -17.68
CA LEU A 31 -34.79 -19.61 -16.64
C LEU A 31 -35.91 -19.90 -15.64
N ALA A 32 -36.61 -18.87 -15.17
CA ALA A 32 -37.73 -19.03 -14.23
C ALA A 32 -38.90 -19.79 -14.87
N HIS A 33 -39.20 -19.53 -16.14
CA HIS A 33 -40.20 -20.27 -16.90
C HIS A 33 -39.80 -21.74 -17.06
N LEU A 34 -38.55 -22.02 -17.41
CA LEU A 34 -38.06 -23.39 -17.56
C LEU A 34 -38.05 -24.16 -16.24
N ALA A 35 -37.69 -23.50 -15.13
CA ALA A 35 -37.77 -24.09 -13.80
C ALA A 35 -39.20 -24.48 -13.44
N ALA A 36 -40.18 -23.58 -13.68
CA ALA A 36 -41.59 -23.88 -13.47
C ALA A 36 -42.11 -25.01 -14.38
N GLU A 37 -41.65 -25.07 -15.64
CA GLU A 37 -41.98 -26.15 -16.58
C GLU A 37 -41.47 -27.51 -16.07
N VAL A 38 -40.25 -27.55 -15.53
CA VAL A 38 -39.65 -28.77 -14.95
C VAL A 38 -40.37 -29.19 -13.67
N GLU A 39 -40.60 -28.26 -12.74
CA GLU A 39 -41.33 -28.52 -11.49
C GLU A 39 -42.75 -29.05 -11.75
N GLY A 40 -43.46 -28.44 -12.70
CA GLY A 40 -44.79 -28.88 -13.11
C GLY A 40 -44.80 -30.31 -13.66
N LYS A 41 -43.78 -30.70 -14.45
CA LYS A 41 -43.65 -32.06 -14.99
C LYS A 41 -43.32 -33.08 -13.90
N CYS A 42 -42.55 -32.72 -12.88
CA CYS A 42 -42.26 -33.60 -11.75
C CYS A 42 -43.51 -33.98 -10.92
N LEU A 43 -44.59 -33.19 -11.02
CA LEU A 43 -45.85 -33.42 -10.31
C LEU A 43 -46.86 -34.25 -11.12
N GLN A 44 -46.57 -34.58 -12.38
CA GLN A 44 -47.47 -35.33 -13.26
C GLN A 44 -47.36 -36.85 -13.07
N SER A 45 -48.39 -37.59 -13.51
CA SER A 45 -48.34 -39.05 -13.54
C SER A 45 -47.31 -39.55 -14.56
N GLY A 46 -46.71 -40.72 -14.32
CA GLY A 46 -45.54 -41.19 -15.08
C GLY A 46 -45.72 -41.28 -16.59
N PHE A 47 -46.93 -41.57 -17.09
CA PHE A 47 -47.21 -41.60 -18.53
C PHE A 47 -47.28 -40.19 -19.15
N GLU A 48 -47.92 -39.24 -18.46
CA GLU A 48 -48.03 -37.83 -18.90
C GLU A 48 -46.66 -37.15 -18.94
N MET A 49 -45.83 -37.39 -17.93
CA MET A 49 -44.46 -36.84 -17.84
C MET A 49 -43.58 -37.25 -19.04
N LEU A 50 -43.71 -38.50 -19.51
CA LEU A 50 -42.83 -39.06 -20.55
C LEU A 50 -43.10 -38.51 -21.96
N LYS A 51 -44.27 -37.90 -22.20
CA LYS A 51 -44.68 -37.44 -23.53
C LYS A 51 -43.78 -36.34 -24.08
N ASP A 52 -43.34 -35.43 -23.19
CA ASP A 52 -42.58 -34.23 -23.56
C ASP A 52 -41.26 -34.08 -22.76
N VAL A 53 -40.76 -35.15 -22.13
CA VAL A 53 -39.55 -35.07 -21.29
C VAL A 53 -38.30 -34.72 -22.10
N LYS A 54 -38.20 -35.26 -23.32
CA LYS A 54 -37.05 -35.07 -24.20
C LYS A 54 -36.89 -33.61 -24.63
N SER A 55 -37.98 -32.94 -24.98
CA SER A 55 -37.95 -31.54 -25.41
C SER A 55 -37.57 -30.58 -24.27
N THR A 56 -38.00 -30.86 -23.05
CA THR A 56 -37.59 -30.07 -21.87
C THR A 56 -36.13 -30.31 -21.51
N LEU A 57 -35.64 -31.55 -21.64
CA LEU A 57 -34.22 -31.86 -21.42
C LEU A 57 -33.33 -31.10 -22.42
N GLU A 58 -33.70 -31.08 -23.70
CA GLU A 58 -32.99 -30.32 -24.75
C GLU A 58 -32.97 -28.81 -24.46
N LYS A 59 -34.04 -28.25 -23.86
CA LYS A 59 -34.06 -26.85 -23.41
C LYS A 59 -33.12 -26.61 -22.21
N CYS A 60 -33.07 -27.55 -21.24
CA CYS A 60 -32.18 -27.47 -20.08
C CYS A 60 -30.69 -27.56 -20.46
N GLU A 61 -30.34 -28.36 -21.46
CA GLU A 61 -28.96 -28.46 -21.95
C GLU A 61 -28.49 -27.15 -22.60
N LYS A 62 -29.36 -26.47 -23.37
CA LYS A 62 -29.06 -25.16 -23.98
C LYS A 62 -28.81 -24.05 -22.95
N VAL A 63 -29.45 -24.14 -21.78
CA VAL A 63 -29.23 -23.19 -20.67
C VAL A 63 -27.83 -23.34 -20.08
N LYS A 64 -27.29 -24.56 -20.01
CA LYS A 64 -25.98 -24.87 -19.42
C LYS A 64 -24.81 -24.25 -20.20
N THR A 65 -25.04 -23.91 -21.47
CA THR A 65 -24.07 -23.27 -22.38
C THR A 65 -24.24 -21.75 -22.50
N MET A 66 -25.12 -21.14 -21.70
CA MET A 66 -25.43 -19.73 -21.85
C MET A 66 -24.34 -18.85 -21.21
N GLU A 67 -23.48 -18.27 -22.04
CA GLU A 67 -22.44 -17.34 -21.58
C GLU A 67 -23.04 -16.00 -21.10
N VAL A 68 -22.49 -15.48 -20.00
CA VAL A 68 -22.80 -14.15 -19.47
C VAL A 68 -21.71 -13.19 -19.94
N THR A 69 -22.10 -12.22 -20.77
CA THR A 69 -21.20 -11.16 -21.23
C THR A 69 -20.99 -10.14 -20.12
N SER A 70 -19.76 -10.02 -19.64
CA SER A 70 -19.35 -8.93 -18.75
C SER A 70 -19.14 -7.65 -19.56
N VAL A 71 -19.78 -6.56 -19.16
CA VAL A 71 -19.52 -5.22 -19.70
C VAL A 71 -18.38 -4.59 -18.90
N SER A 72 -17.29 -4.20 -19.57
CA SER A 72 -16.22 -3.43 -18.95
C SER A 72 -16.69 -2.01 -18.65
N ILE A 73 -16.36 -1.50 -17.47
CA ILE A 73 -16.63 -0.13 -17.02
C ILE A 73 -15.30 0.66 -16.93
N GLU A 74 -14.20 0.11 -17.46
CA GLU A 74 -12.95 0.87 -17.54
C GLU A 74 -13.12 1.99 -18.58
N LEU A 75 -13.17 3.22 -18.07
CA LEU A 75 -12.97 4.44 -18.83
C LEU A 75 -11.70 4.30 -19.67
N GLU A 76 -11.77 4.60 -20.96
CA GLU A 76 -10.56 4.63 -21.78
C GLU A 76 -9.62 5.68 -21.18
N LYS A 77 -8.45 5.26 -20.70
CA LYS A 77 -7.45 6.16 -20.07
C LYS A 77 -6.84 7.17 -21.06
N ASN A 78 -7.45 7.33 -22.23
CA ASN A 78 -7.08 8.19 -23.35
C ASN A 78 -7.62 9.63 -23.22
N PHE A 79 -8.27 9.97 -22.10
CA PHE A 79 -8.89 11.28 -21.89
C PHE A 79 -7.94 12.47 -21.94
N SER A 80 -6.65 12.22 -21.77
CA SER A 80 -5.65 13.23 -22.07
C SER A 80 -4.67 12.65 -23.08
N ASN A 81 -4.42 13.38 -24.17
CA ASN A 81 -3.22 13.21 -24.98
C ASN A 81 -2.01 13.62 -24.14
N PHE A 82 -1.73 12.86 -23.07
CA PHE A 82 -0.54 13.04 -22.30
C PHE A 82 0.64 12.72 -23.22
N PRO A 83 1.69 13.56 -23.25
CA PRO A 83 2.89 13.24 -24.02
C PRO A 83 3.36 11.83 -23.68
N ARG A 84 3.90 11.10 -24.66
CA ARG A 84 4.47 9.76 -24.40
C ARG A 84 5.44 9.74 -23.21
N GLN A 85 6.10 10.87 -22.97
CA GLN A 85 6.98 11.10 -21.83
C GLN A 85 6.26 10.99 -20.48
N TYR A 86 5.01 11.41 -20.36
CA TYR A 86 4.20 11.26 -19.14
C TYR A 86 3.98 9.78 -18.81
N PHE A 87 3.58 8.97 -19.80
CA PHE A 87 3.40 7.53 -19.59
C PHE A 87 4.72 6.83 -19.28
N ALA A 88 5.80 7.21 -19.96
CA ALA A 88 7.14 6.71 -19.66
C ALA A 88 7.58 7.06 -18.24
N LEU A 89 7.39 8.31 -17.82
CA LEU A 89 7.70 8.77 -16.47
C LEU A 89 6.85 8.05 -15.43
N ARG A 90 5.54 7.92 -15.65
CA ARG A 90 4.64 7.19 -14.75
C ARG A 90 5.03 5.73 -14.62
N LYS A 91 5.45 5.09 -15.72
CA LYS A 91 5.96 3.72 -15.71
C LYS A 91 7.25 3.61 -14.89
N ILE A 92 8.19 4.54 -15.08
CA ILE A 92 9.43 4.59 -14.31
C ILE A 92 9.14 4.80 -12.82
N LEU A 93 8.30 5.79 -12.49
CA LEU A 93 7.94 6.09 -11.10
C LEU A 93 7.30 4.90 -10.40
N LYS A 94 6.39 4.17 -11.07
CA LYS A 94 5.80 2.94 -10.53
C LYS A 94 6.84 1.86 -10.20
N GLN A 95 7.91 1.77 -10.97
CA GLN A 95 9.00 0.81 -10.71
C GLN A 95 9.87 1.20 -9.51
N LEU A 96 9.84 2.47 -9.08
CA LEU A 96 10.56 2.92 -7.90
C LEU A 96 9.79 2.62 -6.61
N ILE A 97 8.47 2.45 -6.68
CA ILE A 97 7.63 2.28 -5.49
C ILE A 97 7.90 0.91 -4.85
N ALA A 98 8.45 0.94 -3.64
CA ALA A 98 8.69 -0.27 -2.87
C ALA A 98 7.46 -0.63 -2.02
N ASP A 99 7.04 -1.90 -2.05
CA ASP A 99 6.00 -2.42 -1.16
C ASP A 99 6.58 -2.75 0.22
N VAL A 100 6.71 -1.73 1.05
CA VAL A 100 7.35 -1.88 2.37
C VAL A 100 6.34 -2.38 3.42
N THR A 101 6.68 -3.44 4.12
CA THR A 101 5.94 -3.99 5.27
C THR A 101 6.86 -4.15 6.47
N LEU A 102 6.33 -4.11 7.69
CA LEU A 102 7.10 -4.15 8.94
C LEU A 102 7.37 -5.58 9.43
N ASP A 103 8.63 -5.89 9.76
CA ASP A 103 9.08 -7.22 10.23
C ASP A 103 8.87 -7.38 11.76
N PRO A 104 7.94 -8.25 12.19
CA PRO A 104 7.67 -8.49 13.62
C PRO A 104 8.84 -9.12 14.38
N GLU A 105 9.73 -9.83 13.69
CA GLU A 105 10.89 -10.47 14.32
C GLU A 105 11.96 -9.47 14.70
N THR A 106 11.95 -8.29 14.08
CA THR A 106 12.86 -7.19 14.43
C THR A 106 12.26 -6.23 15.46
N ALA A 107 10.94 -6.20 15.58
CA ALA A 107 10.23 -5.21 16.36
C ALA A 107 10.55 -5.30 17.86
N HIS A 108 10.83 -4.14 18.44
CA HIS A 108 11.02 -4.02 19.88
C HIS A 108 9.75 -4.45 20.66
N PRO A 109 9.87 -5.08 21.85
CA PRO A 109 8.72 -5.62 22.58
C PRO A 109 7.62 -4.62 22.97
N ASN A 110 7.98 -3.34 23.10
CA ASN A 110 7.04 -2.24 23.34
C ASN A 110 6.42 -1.65 22.06
N LEU A 111 6.59 -2.30 20.90
CA LEU A 111 5.95 -1.90 19.66
C LEU A 111 4.77 -2.81 19.34
N VAL A 112 3.68 -2.18 18.91
CA VAL A 112 2.50 -2.86 18.40
C VAL A 112 2.38 -2.57 16.92
N LEU A 113 2.42 -3.64 16.12
CA LEU A 113 2.22 -3.60 14.68
C LEU A 113 0.73 -3.81 14.36
N SER A 114 0.24 -3.14 13.32
CA SER A 114 -1.06 -3.47 12.72
C SER A 114 -1.00 -4.84 12.04
N GLU A 115 -2.18 -5.43 11.80
CA GLU A 115 -2.33 -6.73 11.15
C GLU A 115 -1.78 -6.72 9.71
N ASP A 116 -2.03 -5.65 8.97
CA ASP A 116 -1.52 -5.41 7.62
C ASP A 116 -0.01 -5.11 7.55
N ARG A 117 0.68 -5.05 8.69
CA ARG A 117 2.11 -4.71 8.82
C ARG A 117 2.48 -3.35 8.23
N LYS A 118 1.55 -2.40 8.12
CA LYS A 118 1.81 -1.04 7.62
C LYS A 118 1.97 0.00 8.73
N SER A 119 1.45 -0.25 9.93
CA SER A 119 1.49 0.71 11.04
C SER A 119 2.25 0.18 12.25
N VAL A 120 2.92 1.09 12.96
CA VAL A 120 3.59 0.80 14.23
C VAL A 120 3.39 1.91 15.24
N LYS A 121 3.08 1.54 16.48
CA LYS A 121 3.00 2.47 17.62
C LYS A 121 3.74 1.92 18.83
N PHE A 122 4.20 2.84 19.68
CA PHE A 122 4.79 2.50 20.97
C PHE A 122 3.71 2.35 22.05
N VAL A 123 3.89 1.37 22.95
CA VAL A 123 3.09 1.18 24.17
C VAL A 123 4.00 1.16 25.40
N GLU A 124 3.57 1.81 26.48
CA GLU A 124 4.35 1.90 27.72
C GLU A 124 4.48 0.54 28.41
N THR A 125 3.37 -0.18 28.51
CA THR A 125 3.35 -1.52 29.08
C THR A 125 3.50 -2.54 27.96
N ARG A 126 4.51 -3.40 28.10
CA ARG A 126 4.72 -4.57 27.23
C ARG A 126 3.45 -5.42 27.25
N LEU A 127 2.88 -5.69 26.07
CA LEU A 127 1.65 -6.48 25.97
C LEU A 127 1.91 -7.99 25.94
N ARG A 128 3.11 -8.40 25.52
CA ARG A 128 3.50 -9.81 25.35
C ARG A 128 4.99 -10.01 25.57
N ASP A 129 5.35 -11.14 26.15
CA ASP A 129 6.73 -11.60 26.18
C ASP A 129 7.11 -12.17 24.81
N LEU A 130 8.05 -11.50 24.17
CA LEU A 130 8.66 -11.88 22.90
C LEU A 130 10.07 -12.41 23.16
N PRO A 131 10.51 -13.44 22.41
CA PRO A 131 11.85 -14.00 22.57
C PRO A 131 12.91 -12.97 22.19
N ASP A 132 13.99 -12.95 22.96
CA ASP A 132 15.15 -12.12 22.67
C ASP A 132 16.02 -12.77 21.59
N THR A 133 15.80 -12.40 20.33
CA THR A 133 16.58 -12.89 19.18
C THR A 133 17.63 -11.86 18.78
N PRO A 134 18.74 -12.25 18.12
CA PRO A 134 19.74 -11.30 17.61
C PRO A 134 19.14 -10.25 16.66
N ARG A 135 18.07 -10.61 15.93
CA ARG A 135 17.39 -9.72 14.98
C ARG A 135 16.49 -8.67 15.66
N ARG A 136 16.11 -8.86 16.93
CA ARG A 136 15.17 -7.99 17.64
C ARG A 136 15.85 -6.79 18.27
N PHE A 137 15.31 -5.59 18.08
CA PHE A 137 15.72 -4.42 18.85
C PHE A 137 15.26 -4.54 20.29
N THR A 138 16.16 -4.40 21.26
CA THR A 138 15.82 -4.47 22.70
C THR A 138 16.10 -3.19 23.47
N PHE A 139 16.86 -2.26 22.89
CA PHE A 139 17.20 -0.99 23.53
C PHE A 139 16.35 0.18 23.00
N TYR A 140 16.49 0.50 21.71
CA TYR A 140 15.63 1.50 21.07
C TYR A 140 14.35 0.85 20.54
N PRO A 141 13.16 1.47 20.72
CA PRO A 141 11.92 0.95 20.19
C PRO A 141 11.81 1.17 18.68
N CYS A 142 12.62 0.43 17.93
CA CYS A 142 12.68 0.42 16.47
C CYS A 142 12.08 -0.88 15.90
N VAL A 143 11.76 -0.84 14.62
CA VAL A 143 11.39 -1.98 13.79
C VAL A 143 11.94 -1.77 12.38
N LEU A 144 12.31 -2.86 11.70
CA LEU A 144 12.74 -2.84 10.30
C LEU A 144 11.60 -3.26 9.38
N ALA A 145 11.76 -2.98 8.09
CA ALA A 145 10.95 -3.63 7.08
C ALA A 145 11.32 -5.10 6.88
N THR A 146 10.38 -5.88 6.35
CA THR A 146 10.53 -7.29 5.95
C THR A 146 11.52 -7.46 4.81
N GLU A 147 11.56 -6.49 3.89
CA GLU A 147 12.49 -6.46 2.79
C GLU A 147 13.54 -5.36 2.98
N GLY A 148 14.73 -5.62 2.46
CA GLY A 148 15.84 -4.67 2.41
C GLY A 148 16.48 -4.72 1.03
N PHE A 149 17.27 -3.71 0.72
CA PHE A 149 17.73 -3.43 -0.63
C PHE A 149 19.25 -3.57 -0.73
N THR A 150 19.71 -4.22 -1.79
CA THR A 150 21.14 -4.40 -2.12
C THR A 150 21.52 -3.73 -3.43
N SER A 151 20.54 -3.14 -4.13
CA SER A 151 20.68 -2.50 -5.43
C SER A 151 19.39 -1.75 -5.78
N GLY A 152 19.46 -0.92 -6.81
CA GLY A 152 18.34 -0.23 -7.41
C GLY A 152 17.88 1.04 -6.67
N ARG A 153 16.77 1.57 -7.17
CA ARG A 153 16.15 2.80 -6.67
C ARG A 153 14.80 2.48 -6.08
N HIS A 154 14.57 2.92 -4.85
CA HIS A 154 13.40 2.55 -4.04
C HIS A 154 12.80 3.78 -3.38
N TYR A 155 11.48 3.89 -3.42
CA TYR A 155 10.71 4.99 -2.83
C TYR A 155 9.58 4.44 -1.97
N TRP A 156 9.41 5.00 -0.78
CA TRP A 156 8.26 4.73 0.08
C TRP A 156 7.89 5.95 0.90
N GLU A 157 6.63 6.01 1.34
CA GLU A 157 6.11 7.12 2.14
C GLU A 157 5.67 6.66 3.53
N VAL A 158 5.99 7.48 4.53
CA VAL A 158 5.59 7.26 5.92
C VAL A 158 4.77 8.43 6.39
N GLU A 159 3.52 8.16 6.74
CA GLU A 159 2.64 9.09 7.44
C GLU A 159 3.09 9.20 8.90
N VAL A 160 3.49 10.42 9.27
CA VAL A 160 3.93 10.80 10.63
C VAL A 160 2.88 11.64 11.36
N GLY A 161 1.89 12.18 10.64
CA GLY A 161 0.76 12.92 11.21
C GLY A 161 1.18 14.07 12.13
N ASP A 162 0.53 14.15 13.30
CA ASP A 162 0.81 15.17 14.32
C ASP A 162 1.84 14.78 15.36
N LYS A 163 2.53 13.66 15.15
CA LYS A 163 3.53 13.16 16.09
C LYS A 163 4.58 14.22 16.42
N THR A 164 5.09 14.12 17.65
CA THR A 164 6.08 15.06 18.19
C THR A 164 7.46 14.45 18.36
N HIS A 165 7.57 13.14 18.16
CA HIS A 165 8.82 12.39 18.25
C HIS A 165 8.76 11.17 17.32
N TRP A 166 9.70 11.07 16.38
CA TRP A 166 9.87 9.92 15.49
C TRP A 166 11.22 9.99 14.78
N ALA A 167 11.65 8.89 14.17
CA ALA A 167 12.75 8.84 13.23
C ALA A 167 12.45 7.80 12.15
N VAL A 168 12.81 8.13 10.91
CA VAL A 168 12.68 7.24 9.75
C VAL A 168 13.94 7.30 8.91
N GLY A 169 14.26 6.20 8.23
CA GLY A 169 15.43 6.10 7.37
C GLY A 169 15.78 4.67 7.07
N VAL A 170 17.08 4.36 6.99
CA VAL A 170 17.58 2.99 6.76
C VAL A 170 18.74 2.67 7.71
N CYS A 171 19.03 1.38 7.86
CA CYS A 171 20.26 0.89 8.49
C CYS A 171 20.92 -0.25 7.70
N ARG A 172 22.22 -0.46 7.89
CA ARG A 172 22.93 -1.63 7.35
C ARG A 172 22.46 -2.92 8.03
N ASP A 173 22.74 -4.06 7.42
CA ASP A 173 22.40 -5.38 7.98
C ASP A 173 23.22 -5.68 9.25
N SER A 174 24.50 -5.30 9.24
CA SER A 174 25.48 -5.53 10.31
C SER A 174 25.27 -4.72 11.60
N VAL A 175 24.32 -3.79 11.63
CA VAL A 175 24.15 -2.91 12.80
C VAL A 175 23.79 -3.70 14.06
N SER A 176 24.41 -3.34 15.19
CA SER A 176 23.98 -3.88 16.48
C SER A 176 22.55 -3.45 16.79
N ARG A 177 21.72 -4.43 17.14
CA ARG A 177 20.33 -4.24 17.57
C ARG A 177 20.20 -4.26 19.09
N LYS A 178 21.34 -4.38 19.78
CA LYS A 178 21.49 -4.52 21.23
C LYS A 178 22.33 -3.37 21.78
N GLY A 179 22.02 -3.00 23.03
CA GLY A 179 22.78 -2.00 23.77
C GLY A 179 22.52 -0.56 23.32
N GLU A 180 23.11 0.36 24.05
CA GLU A 180 23.05 1.79 23.77
C GLU A 180 24.12 2.15 22.73
N LEU A 181 23.68 2.48 21.51
CA LEU A 181 24.54 2.96 20.44
C LEU A 181 23.93 4.21 19.82
N THR A 182 24.69 5.29 19.74
CA THR A 182 24.25 6.49 19.02
C THR A 182 24.08 6.13 17.54
N PRO A 183 22.86 6.18 16.97
CA PRO A 183 22.65 5.62 15.64
C PRO A 183 22.97 6.69 14.58
N LEU A 184 24.22 6.61 14.11
CA LEU A 184 24.91 7.51 13.18
C LEU A 184 25.28 6.79 11.86
N PRO A 185 25.57 7.51 10.76
CA PRO A 185 26.09 6.96 9.51
C PRO A 185 27.32 6.05 9.70
N GLU A 186 28.26 6.46 10.55
CA GLU A 186 29.48 5.69 10.83
C GLU A 186 29.17 4.34 11.50
N THR A 187 28.04 4.27 12.20
CA THR A 187 27.50 3.04 12.81
C THR A 187 26.46 2.33 11.93
N GLY A 188 26.29 2.77 10.68
CA GLY A 188 25.40 2.17 9.69
C GLY A 188 23.95 2.64 9.75
N TYR A 189 23.66 3.85 10.24
CA TYR A 189 22.31 4.41 10.32
C TYR A 189 22.19 5.78 9.62
N TRP A 190 21.27 5.90 8.65
CA TRP A 190 20.97 7.18 7.99
C TRP A 190 19.50 7.51 8.15
N ARG A 191 19.21 8.54 8.95
CA ARG A 191 17.83 8.84 9.39
C ARG A 191 17.59 10.34 9.52
N VAL A 192 16.35 10.73 9.33
CA VAL A 192 15.82 12.02 9.77
C VAL A 192 14.95 11.80 11.00
N ARG A 193 15.07 12.69 11.99
CA ARG A 193 14.30 12.63 13.23
C ARG A 193 13.59 13.93 13.55
N LEU A 194 12.44 13.80 14.21
CA LEU A 194 11.74 14.86 14.93
C LEU A 194 11.82 14.59 16.42
N TRP A 195 12.06 15.61 17.23
CA TRP A 195 11.88 15.58 18.69
C TRP A 195 11.34 16.91 19.20
N ASN A 196 10.81 16.91 20.42
CA ASN A 196 10.19 18.07 21.08
C ASN A 196 9.06 18.76 20.29
N GLY A 197 8.53 18.13 19.24
CA GLY A 197 7.41 18.63 18.45
C GLY A 197 7.80 19.46 17.22
N ASP A 198 8.97 20.10 17.24
CA ASP A 198 9.40 21.09 16.25
C ASP A 198 10.89 21.02 15.88
N LYS A 199 11.71 20.23 16.57
CA LYS A 199 13.15 20.09 16.28
C LYS A 199 13.39 18.95 15.31
N TYR A 200 13.98 19.26 14.17
CA TYR A 200 14.34 18.29 13.14
C TYR A 200 15.86 18.22 12.96
N ALA A 201 16.38 17.02 12.70
CA ALA A 201 17.77 16.83 12.33
C ALA A 201 17.96 15.60 11.45
N ALA A 202 18.97 15.68 10.59
CA ALA A 202 19.62 14.51 10.00
C ALA A 202 20.67 13.99 10.99
N THR A 203 20.74 12.67 11.16
CA THR A 203 21.60 12.02 12.16
C THR A 203 23.08 11.94 11.77
N THR A 204 23.65 13.00 11.18
CA THR A 204 25.08 13.12 10.85
C THR A 204 25.95 13.26 12.09
N THR A 205 27.28 13.29 11.93
CA THR A 205 28.23 13.57 13.01
C THR A 205 28.96 14.89 12.76
N PRO A 206 28.68 15.98 13.51
CA PRO A 206 27.58 16.15 14.47
C PRO A 206 26.21 16.21 13.78
N PHE A 207 25.12 16.13 14.55
CA PHE A 207 23.76 16.16 14.01
C PHE A 207 23.53 17.47 13.24
N THR A 208 23.05 17.37 12.01
CA THR A 208 22.71 18.54 11.17
C THR A 208 21.29 18.97 11.50
N PRO A 209 21.07 20.14 12.12
CA PRO A 209 19.72 20.68 12.33
C PRO A 209 19.05 21.00 11.00
N LEU A 210 17.76 20.70 10.89
CA LEU A 210 16.98 20.92 9.67
C LEU A 210 15.95 22.02 9.91
N HIS A 211 15.93 23.02 9.03
CA HIS A 211 14.94 24.09 9.06
C HIS A 211 13.73 23.71 8.20
N ILE A 212 12.66 23.27 8.86
CA ILE A 212 11.43 22.82 8.22
C ILE A 212 10.39 23.95 8.25
N LYS A 213 10.01 24.46 7.06
CA LYS A 213 9.01 25.54 6.94
C LYS A 213 7.59 25.06 7.25
N VAL A 214 7.20 23.92 6.69
CA VAL A 214 5.89 23.29 6.91
C VAL A 214 6.10 21.95 7.61
N LYS A 215 5.45 21.74 8.76
CA LYS A 215 5.56 20.47 9.48
C LYS A 215 5.09 19.30 8.59
N PRO A 216 5.94 18.29 8.30
CA PRO A 216 5.54 17.15 7.48
C PRO A 216 4.49 16.32 8.20
N LYS A 217 3.36 16.06 7.53
CA LYS A 217 2.42 15.00 7.89
C LYS A 217 2.82 13.66 7.28
N ARG A 218 3.60 13.71 6.19
CA ARG A 218 4.10 12.56 5.46
C ARG A 218 5.51 12.83 4.96
N VAL A 219 6.38 11.84 5.12
CA VAL A 219 7.79 11.86 4.73
C VAL A 219 8.00 10.83 3.63
N GLY A 220 8.50 11.27 2.48
CA GLY A 220 8.94 10.40 1.40
C GLY A 220 10.41 10.08 1.58
N ILE A 221 10.78 8.81 1.42
CA ILE A 221 12.17 8.35 1.48
C ILE A 221 12.52 7.75 0.14
N PHE A 222 13.61 8.23 -0.46
CA PHE A 222 14.13 7.77 -1.74
C PHE A 222 15.56 7.27 -1.56
N LEU A 223 15.76 5.98 -1.81
CA LEU A 223 17.07 5.35 -1.86
C LEU A 223 17.49 5.19 -3.32
N ASP A 224 18.68 5.68 -3.66
CA ASP A 224 19.39 5.30 -4.88
C ASP A 224 20.66 4.57 -4.46
N TYR A 225 20.64 3.24 -4.54
CA TYR A 225 21.67 2.40 -3.97
C TYR A 225 22.99 2.57 -4.73
N GLU A 226 22.95 2.54 -6.07
CA GLU A 226 24.13 2.69 -6.91
C GLU A 226 24.73 4.09 -6.86
N ALA A 227 23.88 5.13 -6.76
CA ALA A 227 24.37 6.50 -6.57
C ALA A 227 24.86 6.78 -5.14
N GLY A 228 24.61 5.87 -4.20
CA GLY A 228 25.00 6.04 -2.80
C GLY A 228 24.22 7.16 -2.11
N THR A 229 22.96 7.39 -2.48
CA THR A 229 22.17 8.50 -1.91
C THR A 229 20.90 8.02 -1.21
N LEU A 230 20.60 8.65 -0.08
CA LEU A 230 19.34 8.50 0.64
C LEU A 230 18.72 9.87 0.89
N SER A 231 17.64 10.17 0.17
CA SER A 231 16.97 11.47 0.17
C SER A 231 15.64 11.42 0.90
N PHE A 232 15.32 12.49 1.61
CA PHE A 232 14.10 12.66 2.38
C PHE A 232 13.33 13.86 1.85
N TYR A 233 12.01 13.70 1.73
CA TYR A 233 11.11 14.71 1.19
C TYR A 233 9.94 14.95 2.13
N ASN A 234 9.54 16.21 2.25
CA ASN A 234 8.30 16.58 2.87
C ASN A 234 7.21 16.47 1.81
N VAL A 235 6.41 15.41 1.86
CA VAL A 235 5.34 15.18 0.88
C VAL A 235 4.21 16.20 1.06
N THR A 236 4.14 16.86 2.21
CA THR A 236 3.06 17.79 2.55
C THR A 236 3.17 19.11 1.77
N ASP A 237 4.38 19.65 1.64
CA ASP A 237 4.66 20.88 0.89
C ASP A 237 5.53 20.65 -0.34
N ARG A 238 5.82 19.38 -0.66
CA ARG A 238 6.62 18.94 -1.80
C ARG A 238 8.06 19.48 -1.79
N SER A 239 8.60 19.72 -0.60
CA SER A 239 9.98 20.20 -0.44
C SER A 239 10.96 19.07 -0.14
N HIS A 240 12.23 19.30 -0.49
CA HIS A 240 13.33 18.47 -0.06
C HIS A 240 13.65 18.75 1.42
N ILE A 241 13.93 17.70 2.19
CA ILE A 241 14.31 17.79 3.60
C ILE A 241 15.82 17.68 3.74
N TYR A 242 16.40 16.58 3.26
CA TYR A 242 17.82 16.26 3.42
C TYR A 242 18.24 15.11 2.50
N THR A 243 19.53 15.04 2.13
CA THR A 243 20.11 13.90 1.42
C THR A 243 21.40 13.48 2.11
N PHE A 244 21.51 12.20 2.44
CA PHE A 244 22.78 11.58 2.78
C PHE A 244 23.45 11.07 1.51
N THR A 245 24.79 11.16 1.48
CA THR A 245 25.64 10.55 0.46
C THR A 245 26.64 9.66 1.15
N ASP A 246 26.72 8.39 0.77
CA ASP A 246 27.60 7.38 1.34
C ASP A 246 27.82 6.23 0.35
N THR A 247 28.80 5.38 0.61
CA THR A 247 29.01 4.15 -0.15
C THR A 247 28.28 3.00 0.54
N PHE A 248 27.26 2.46 -0.14
CA PHE A 248 26.49 1.33 0.36
C PHE A 248 27.11 0.00 -0.08
N THR A 249 27.63 -0.75 0.89
CA THR A 249 28.31 -2.04 0.65
C THR A 249 27.51 -3.24 1.16
N GLU A 250 26.41 -2.98 1.88
CA GLU A 250 25.59 -3.98 2.56
C GLU A 250 24.12 -3.76 2.24
N LYS A 251 23.32 -4.80 2.47
CA LYS A 251 21.87 -4.70 2.44
C LYS A 251 21.40 -3.60 3.40
N LEU A 252 20.58 -2.69 2.88
CA LEU A 252 19.96 -1.62 3.65
C LEU A 252 18.52 -1.96 3.98
N TRP A 253 18.16 -1.80 5.24
CA TRP A 253 16.82 -2.07 5.76
C TRP A 253 16.11 -0.76 6.08
N PRO A 254 14.92 -0.49 5.51
CA PRO A 254 14.05 0.57 6.01
C PRO A 254 13.81 0.41 7.51
N LEU A 255 13.97 1.51 8.25
CA LEU A 255 13.93 1.55 9.70
C LEU A 255 12.91 2.59 10.18
N PHE A 256 12.10 2.18 11.15
CA PHE A 256 11.02 2.99 11.71
C PHE A 256 11.14 3.05 13.23
N TYR A 257 11.18 4.27 13.76
CA TYR A 257 11.13 4.56 15.18
C TYR A 257 9.95 5.50 15.45
N PRO A 258 8.84 5.01 16.03
CA PRO A 258 7.64 5.81 16.26
C PRO A 258 7.77 6.80 17.42
N GLY A 259 8.93 6.86 18.09
CA GLY A 259 9.11 7.66 19.28
C GLY A 259 8.46 7.05 20.51
N ILE A 260 9.04 7.36 21.68
CA ILE A 260 8.43 7.01 22.96
C ILE A 260 7.16 7.85 23.18
N ARG A 261 6.19 7.28 23.89
CA ARG A 261 4.97 7.98 24.28
C ARG A 261 5.30 9.09 25.29
N ALA A 262 5.08 10.34 24.92
CA ALA A 262 5.09 11.49 25.83
C ALA A 262 3.64 11.87 26.18
N GLY A 263 2.98 11.04 26.99
CA GLY A 263 1.54 11.15 27.27
C GLY A 263 0.68 10.95 26.02
N ARG A 264 -0.39 11.76 25.83
CA ARG A 264 -1.26 11.65 24.63
C ARG A 264 -0.64 12.25 23.36
N LYS A 265 0.42 13.06 23.46
CA LYS A 265 0.94 13.88 22.36
C LYS A 265 1.64 13.09 21.24
N ASN A 266 2.13 11.88 21.52
CA ASN A 266 2.85 11.06 20.52
C ASN A 266 2.23 9.65 20.32
N ALA A 267 0.95 9.46 20.71
CA ALA A 267 0.31 8.15 20.72
C ALA A 267 -0.04 7.60 19.33
N ALA A 268 -0.13 8.46 18.31
CA ALA A 268 -0.43 8.06 16.94
C ALA A 268 0.67 7.13 16.36
N PRO A 269 0.31 6.17 15.50
CA PRO A 269 1.28 5.30 14.84
C PRO A 269 2.08 6.04 13.77
N LEU A 270 3.24 5.49 13.40
CA LEU A 270 3.77 5.68 12.05
C LEU A 270 3.02 4.73 11.12
N THR A 271 2.66 5.18 9.92
CA THR A 271 1.96 4.35 8.95
C THR A 271 2.62 4.45 7.57
N ILE A 272 3.07 3.32 7.03
CA ILE A 272 3.52 3.22 5.65
C ILE A 272 2.29 3.37 4.75
N ARG A 273 2.36 4.28 3.80
CA ARG A 273 1.27 4.55 2.86
C ARG A 273 1.71 4.23 1.43
N PRO A 274 0.78 3.82 0.56
CA PRO A 274 1.05 3.88 -0.86
C PRO A 274 1.44 5.33 -1.21
N PRO A 275 2.40 5.52 -2.13
CA PRO A 275 2.77 6.84 -2.60
C PRO A 275 1.55 7.64 -3.01
N THR A 276 1.58 8.93 -2.71
CA THR A 276 0.46 9.81 -3.01
C THR A 276 0.33 9.92 -4.54
N ASP A 277 -0.75 9.36 -5.11
CA ASP A 277 -1.09 9.59 -6.52
C ASP A 277 -1.35 11.09 -6.68
N TRP A 278 -0.51 11.74 -7.47
CA TRP A 278 -0.44 13.20 -7.60
C TRP A 278 -1.26 13.73 -8.79
N GLU A 279 -2.30 13.01 -9.20
CA GLU A 279 -3.26 13.46 -10.24
C GLU A 279 -4.13 14.63 -9.77
#